data_AF-A0A843AKT7-F1
#
_entry.id   AF-A0A843AKT7-F1
#
_cell.length_a   1.000
_cell.length_b   1.000
_cell.length_c   1.000
_cell.angle_alpha   90.00
_cell.angle_beta   90.00
_cell.angle_gamma   90.00
#
_symmetry.space_group_name_H-M   'P 1'
#
loop_
_entity.id
_entity.type
_entity.pdbx_description
1 polymer ?
#
loop_
_entity_poly.entity_id
_entity_poly.type
_entity_poly.pdbx_seq_one_letter_code
_entity_poly.pdbx_strand_id
1 'polypeptide(L)'
;MINLDEIYNLICHSSYESTFWDFKLKPHEKNVDLLHDILCLANCKHDGDRYLIIGVYDPTQHRNKKGKDRIMGISKEDANRKTQAQLIDFLDNIDFAGGNRPEVLIEIIKIDNKEIDVIIIKNNPLKPYYITKPYPKRSNGKQVLDSHIYTRIQDKNTAVNKSADIFHIEKMWEERFGLDLTAIDKLKLLLKKPNEWKINEDVSFYDSRPLAYNLNYPEFNIQLKKYMWHSSPEPISAFCLDNKTYQGKLEFNYNDTTLHSEECFMLDGCRLMISEPKMKKVTLTNESYFFYYYCLDEFSGLFEYLYTNNFRKNFSTRIERDLPIIIFENKDELNEFASIAENNIEDIKNEKVNININKSDPQRYGFGFNLEFFQKAYQYYSKCLL
;
A
#
# COMPACT_ATOMS: atom_id res chain seq x y z
N MET A 1 3.98 -0.40 10.22
CA MET A 1 4.50 -0.95 11.50
C MET A 1 5.00 -2.36 11.24
N ILE A 2 6.05 -2.80 11.93
CA ILE A 2 6.50 -4.20 11.85
C ILE A 2 5.48 -5.07 12.53
N ASN A 3 5.11 -6.16 11.86
CA ASN A 3 4.32 -7.19 12.49
C ASN A 3 5.25 -8.01 13.41
N LEU A 4 5.30 -7.65 14.69
CA LEU A 4 6.09 -8.37 15.69
C LEU A 4 5.76 -9.87 15.71
N ASP A 5 4.50 -10.22 15.45
CA ASP A 5 4.06 -11.61 15.36
C ASP A 5 4.68 -12.31 14.15
N GLU A 6 4.89 -11.62 13.03
CA GLU A 6 5.58 -12.15 11.86
C GLU A 6 7.01 -12.55 12.21
N ILE A 7 7.80 -11.64 12.80
CA ILE A 7 9.20 -11.93 13.16
C ILE A 7 9.26 -13.04 14.22
N TYR A 8 8.40 -12.98 15.23
CA TYR A 8 8.30 -14.03 16.24
C TYR A 8 7.98 -15.39 15.62
N ASN A 9 7.05 -15.43 14.65
CA ASN A 9 6.70 -16.64 13.91
C ASN A 9 7.86 -17.14 13.07
N LEU A 10 8.59 -16.26 12.37
CA LEU A 10 9.80 -16.64 11.64
C LEU A 10 10.82 -17.29 12.58
N ILE A 11 11.08 -16.71 13.75
CA ILE A 11 12.05 -17.25 14.70
C ILE A 11 11.60 -18.60 15.29
N CYS A 12 10.34 -18.72 15.69
CA CYS A 12 9.88 -19.88 16.47
C CYS A 12 9.42 -21.06 15.62
N HIS A 13 8.89 -20.81 14.41
CA HIS A 13 8.20 -21.82 13.61
C HIS A 13 8.92 -22.18 12.31
N SER A 14 9.91 -21.40 11.87
CA SER A 14 10.72 -21.78 10.71
C SER A 14 11.64 -22.97 11.04
N SER A 15 11.70 -23.95 10.14
CA SER A 15 12.67 -25.04 10.16
C SER A 15 13.82 -24.84 9.17
N TYR A 16 13.80 -23.74 8.42
CA TYR A 16 14.76 -23.39 7.37
C TYR A 16 14.87 -21.86 7.23
N GLU A 17 15.89 -21.41 6.50
CA GLU A 17 15.98 -20.03 6.00
C GLU A 17 15.39 -19.94 4.60
N SER A 18 14.75 -18.82 4.28
CA SER A 18 14.13 -18.61 2.98
C SER A 18 14.76 -17.43 2.26
N THR A 19 14.20 -17.15 1.09
CA THR A 19 14.67 -16.11 0.16
C THR A 19 14.67 -14.71 0.78
N PHE A 20 13.78 -14.42 1.73
CA PHE A 20 13.57 -13.07 2.27
C PHE A 20 13.97 -12.90 3.75
N TRP A 21 14.49 -13.95 4.41
CA TRP A 21 15.08 -13.82 5.73
C TRP A 21 16.35 -14.65 5.91
N ASP A 22 17.26 -14.15 6.76
CA ASP A 22 18.53 -14.78 7.09
C ASP A 22 18.79 -14.62 8.61
N PHE A 23 19.17 -15.70 9.29
CA PHE A 23 19.47 -15.68 10.73
C PHE A 23 20.97 -15.58 10.97
N LYS A 24 21.37 -14.66 11.84
CA LYS A 24 22.75 -14.56 12.34
C LYS A 24 22.77 -14.71 13.85
N LEU A 25 23.72 -15.50 14.34
CA LEU A 25 23.92 -15.64 15.78
C LEU A 25 24.45 -14.36 16.43
N LYS A 26 25.33 -13.63 15.72
CA LYS A 26 26.02 -12.42 16.20
C LYS A 26 26.07 -11.37 15.09
N PRO A 27 26.23 -10.08 15.45
CA PRO A 27 26.52 -9.04 14.47
C PRO A 27 27.77 -9.36 13.65
N HIS A 28 27.79 -8.93 12.38
CA HIS A 28 28.92 -9.17 11.48
C HIS A 28 30.18 -8.47 11.97
N GLU A 29 31.26 -9.24 12.14
CA GLU A 29 32.58 -8.69 12.52
C GLU A 29 33.18 -7.81 11.41
N LYS A 30 32.87 -8.11 10.14
CA LYS A 30 33.37 -7.35 8.99
C LYS A 30 32.20 -6.75 8.20
N ASN A 31 32.29 -5.45 7.95
CA ASN A 31 31.31 -4.72 7.14
C ASN A 31 31.14 -5.29 5.72
N VAL A 32 32.17 -5.93 5.15
CA VAL A 32 32.08 -6.57 3.83
C VAL A 32 31.09 -7.74 3.81
N ASP A 33 30.97 -8.48 4.92
CA ASP A 33 30.02 -9.57 5.05
C ASP A 33 28.61 -9.02 5.22
N LEU A 34 28.44 -7.97 6.02
CA LEU A 34 27.16 -7.27 6.18
C LEU A 34 26.66 -6.68 4.85
N LEU A 35 27.50 -5.99 4.09
CA LEU A 35 27.13 -5.42 2.79
C LEU A 35 26.71 -6.51 1.81
N HIS A 36 27.45 -7.62 1.77
CA HIS A 36 27.13 -8.74 0.90
C HIS A 36 25.76 -9.34 1.21
N ASP A 37 25.45 -9.55 2.50
CA ASP A 37 24.15 -10.09 2.92
C ASP A 37 23.01 -9.10 2.64
N ILE A 38 23.23 -7.80 2.88
CA ILE A 38 22.26 -6.74 2.53
C ILE A 38 21.99 -6.73 1.03
N LEU A 39 23.02 -6.75 0.17
CA LEU A 39 22.84 -6.78 -1.28
C LEU A 39 22.07 -8.02 -1.73
N CYS A 40 22.39 -9.20 -1.19
CA CYS A 40 21.69 -10.44 -1.52
C CYS A 40 20.21 -10.39 -1.14
N LEU A 41 19.89 -9.91 0.06
CA LEU A 41 18.50 -9.79 0.52
C LEU A 41 17.75 -8.67 -0.21
N ALA A 42 18.39 -7.52 -0.44
CA ALA A 42 17.77 -6.38 -1.14
C ALA A 42 17.36 -6.72 -2.58
N ASN A 43 18.13 -7.58 -3.25
CA ASN A 43 17.87 -7.99 -4.62
C ASN A 43 17.01 -9.25 -4.75
N CYS A 44 16.61 -9.89 -3.65
CA CYS A 44 15.90 -11.16 -3.73
C CYS A 44 14.49 -10.98 -4.32
N LYS A 45 13.98 -12.06 -4.95
CA LYS A 45 12.62 -12.09 -5.48
C LYS A 45 11.64 -12.41 -4.36
N HIS A 46 10.99 -11.38 -3.81
CA HIS A 46 9.99 -11.48 -2.77
C HIS A 46 9.07 -10.25 -2.81
N ASP A 47 7.77 -10.44 -2.62
CA ASP A 47 6.83 -9.32 -2.46
C ASP A 47 6.61 -9.07 -0.96
N GLY A 48 7.42 -8.15 -0.41
CA GLY A 48 7.49 -7.89 1.02
C GLY A 48 8.87 -7.42 1.49
N ASP A 49 8.93 -6.90 2.71
CA ASP A 49 10.18 -6.53 3.38
C ASP A 49 11.08 -7.76 3.60
N ARG A 50 12.39 -7.55 3.69
CA ARG A 50 13.37 -8.62 3.95
C ARG A 50 14.05 -8.42 5.28
N TYR A 51 14.43 -9.52 5.91
CA TYR A 51 14.86 -9.51 7.31
C TYR A 51 16.21 -10.19 7.50
N LEU A 52 17.18 -9.45 8.02
CA LEU A 52 18.39 -10.02 8.58
C LEU A 52 18.24 -9.99 10.11
N ILE A 53 18.01 -11.16 10.70
CA ILE A 53 17.62 -11.32 12.11
C ILE A 53 18.83 -11.79 12.91
N ILE A 54 19.31 -10.95 13.83
CA ILE A 54 20.59 -11.12 14.53
C ILE A 54 20.34 -11.45 16.01
N GLY A 55 21.10 -12.39 16.57
CA GLY A 55 20.92 -12.89 17.95
C GLY A 55 20.11 -14.20 18.02
N VAL A 56 19.98 -14.90 16.89
CA VAL A 56 19.19 -16.14 16.75
C VAL A 56 20.02 -17.21 16.05
N TYR A 57 19.89 -18.47 16.50
CA TYR A 57 20.50 -19.60 15.80
C TYR A 57 19.84 -19.87 14.44
N ASP A 58 20.69 -20.14 13.44
CA ASP A 58 20.31 -20.74 12.17
C ASP A 58 19.74 -22.15 12.41
N PRO A 59 18.51 -22.45 11.96
CA PRO A 59 17.85 -23.72 12.21
C PRO A 59 18.55 -24.89 11.49
N THR A 60 19.26 -24.62 10.40
CA THR A 60 19.98 -25.63 9.61
C THR A 60 21.27 -26.08 10.30
N GLN A 61 21.95 -25.15 10.99
CA GLN A 61 23.21 -25.39 11.71
C GLN A 61 22.98 -25.93 13.13
N HIS A 62 21.82 -25.67 13.73
CA HIS A 62 21.53 -26.02 15.13
C HIS A 62 20.18 -26.74 15.30
N ARG A 63 20.03 -27.90 14.65
CA ARG A 63 18.79 -28.70 14.62
C ARG A 63 18.20 -29.10 15.99
N ASN A 64 19.02 -29.07 17.04
CA ASN A 64 18.60 -29.41 18.41
C ASN A 64 17.92 -28.25 19.15
N LYS A 65 17.97 -27.03 18.61
CA LYS A 65 17.33 -25.84 19.18
C LYS A 65 16.02 -25.57 18.43
N LYS A 66 14.91 -25.45 19.16
CA LYS A 66 13.57 -25.22 18.59
C LYS A 66 12.84 -24.12 19.34
N GLY A 67 11.90 -23.45 18.66
CA GLY A 67 11.12 -22.37 19.27
C GLY A 67 12.02 -21.29 19.89
N LYS A 68 11.66 -20.86 21.10
CA LYS A 68 12.37 -19.81 21.83
C LYS A 68 13.81 -20.17 22.22
N ASP A 69 14.18 -21.46 22.26
CA ASP A 69 15.55 -21.87 22.59
C ASP A 69 16.58 -21.46 21.53
N ARG A 70 16.10 -21.05 20.35
CA ARG A 70 16.93 -20.48 19.29
C ARG A 70 17.37 -19.04 19.60
N ILE A 71 16.71 -18.36 20.52
CA ILE A 71 16.96 -16.96 20.87
C ILE A 71 18.13 -16.90 21.84
N MET A 72 19.23 -16.33 21.39
CA MET A 72 20.43 -16.11 22.20
C MET A 72 20.49 -14.68 22.71
N GLY A 73 19.99 -13.75 21.90
CA GLY A 73 20.08 -12.32 22.14
C GLY A 73 21.47 -11.76 21.80
N ILE A 74 21.54 -10.44 21.78
CA ILE A 74 22.76 -9.68 21.53
C ILE A 74 23.09 -8.87 22.79
N SER A 75 24.36 -8.85 23.19
CA SER A 75 24.83 -7.98 24.28
C SER A 75 24.77 -6.52 23.85
N LYS A 76 24.48 -5.61 24.78
CA LYS A 76 24.48 -4.16 24.50
C LYS A 76 25.88 -3.62 24.24
N GLU A 77 26.88 -4.32 24.75
CA GLU A 77 28.29 -3.98 24.71
C GLU A 77 29.01 -4.64 23.52
N ASP A 78 28.30 -5.37 22.65
CA ASP A 78 28.90 -5.98 21.46
C ASP A 78 29.40 -4.89 20.51
N ALA A 79 30.72 -4.81 20.34
CA ALA A 79 31.38 -3.78 19.56
C ALA A 79 31.00 -3.76 18.07
N ASN A 80 30.43 -4.86 17.56
CA ASN A 80 30.00 -4.97 16.17
C ASN A 80 28.50 -4.68 15.98
N ARG A 81 27.74 -4.52 17.08
CA ARG A 81 26.31 -4.14 17.03
C ARG A 81 26.17 -2.72 16.51
N LYS A 82 25.47 -2.54 15.39
CA LYS A 82 25.27 -1.23 14.77
C LYS A 82 24.00 -0.56 15.26
N THR A 83 24.06 0.75 15.51
CA THR A 83 22.87 1.60 15.62
C THR A 83 22.33 1.93 14.22
N GLN A 84 21.08 2.43 14.16
CA GLN A 84 20.48 2.90 12.90
C GLN A 84 21.38 3.91 12.18
N ALA A 85 21.90 4.91 12.90
CA ALA A 85 22.78 5.93 12.35
C ALA A 85 24.08 5.33 11.79
N GLN A 86 24.71 4.40 12.51
CA GLN A 86 25.92 3.74 12.04
C GLN A 86 25.68 2.87 10.80
N LEU A 87 24.52 2.24 10.67
CA LEU A 87 24.15 1.47 9.48
C LEU A 87 23.90 2.38 8.27
N ILE A 88 23.20 3.50 8.47
CA ILE A 88 23.00 4.51 7.42
C ILE A 88 24.36 5.08 6.99
N ASP A 89 25.17 5.57 7.92
CA ASP A 89 26.50 6.12 7.64
C ASP A 89 27.37 5.10 6.90
N PHE A 90 27.28 3.83 7.27
CA PHE A 90 27.99 2.76 6.59
C PHE A 90 27.57 2.65 5.12
N LEU A 91 26.28 2.57 4.83
CA LEU A 91 25.76 2.43 3.46
C LEU A 91 25.98 3.71 2.63
N ASP A 92 25.93 4.89 3.24
CA ASP A 92 26.15 6.18 2.58
C ASP A 92 27.59 6.35 2.08
N ASN A 93 28.53 5.66 2.72
CA ASN A 93 29.93 5.61 2.30
C ASN A 93 30.22 4.56 1.20
N ILE A 94 29.20 3.85 0.70
CA ILE A 94 29.32 2.88 -0.39
C ILE A 94 28.93 3.54 -1.71
N ASP A 95 29.75 3.32 -2.75
CA ASP A 95 29.56 3.87 -4.09
C ASP A 95 28.45 3.09 -4.87
N PHE A 96 27.18 3.20 -4.47
CA PHE A 96 26.04 2.56 -5.16
C PHE A 96 25.78 3.15 -6.56
N ALA A 97 25.38 2.28 -7.50
CA ALA A 97 25.06 2.70 -8.86
C ALA A 97 23.89 3.69 -8.90
N GLY A 98 24.11 4.85 -9.52
CA GLY A 98 23.09 5.92 -9.60
C GLY A 98 22.68 6.51 -8.24
N GLY A 99 23.47 6.30 -7.18
CA GLY A 99 23.09 6.66 -5.81
C GLY A 99 21.94 5.82 -5.23
N ASN A 100 21.55 4.75 -5.92
CA ASN A 100 20.43 3.90 -5.55
C ASN A 100 20.87 2.87 -4.49
N ARG A 101 20.66 3.21 -3.21
CA ARG A 101 20.97 2.36 -2.06
C ARG A 101 19.70 1.66 -1.54
N PRO A 102 19.80 0.43 -1.01
CA PRO A 102 18.69 -0.18 -0.29
C PRO A 102 18.29 0.67 0.92
N GLU A 103 16.99 0.82 1.15
CA GLU A 103 16.46 1.45 2.35
C GLU A 103 16.42 0.42 3.49
N VAL A 104 17.01 0.76 4.64
CA VAL A 104 17.16 -0.15 5.78
C VAL A 104 16.74 0.49 7.10
N LEU A 105 16.12 -0.32 7.96
CA LEU A 105 15.74 0.04 9.33
C LEU A 105 16.23 -1.02 10.31
N ILE A 106 16.67 -0.62 11.49
CA ILE A 106 17.02 -1.52 12.60
C ILE A 106 15.94 -1.44 13.66
N GLU A 107 15.40 -2.59 14.02
CA GLU A 107 14.35 -2.72 15.03
C GLU A 107 14.78 -3.71 16.10
N ILE A 108 14.67 -3.28 17.35
CA ILE A 108 15.11 -4.05 18.50
C ILE A 108 13.90 -4.74 19.11
N ILE A 109 13.86 -6.06 19.00
CA ILE A 109 12.79 -6.87 19.56
C ILE A 109 13.28 -7.51 20.85
N LYS A 110 12.46 -7.44 21.91
CA LYS A 110 12.74 -8.05 23.19
C LYS A 110 11.85 -9.28 23.39
N ILE A 111 12.45 -10.47 23.42
CA ILE A 111 11.75 -11.75 23.68
C ILE A 111 12.43 -12.43 24.86
N ASP A 112 11.65 -12.82 25.88
CA ASP A 112 12.16 -13.49 27.09
C ASP A 112 13.39 -12.79 27.70
N ASN A 113 13.33 -11.46 27.76
CA ASN A 113 14.38 -10.58 28.28
C ASN A 113 15.71 -10.58 27.50
N LYS A 114 15.73 -11.15 26.29
CA LYS A 114 16.84 -11.10 25.33
C LYS A 114 16.51 -10.12 24.21
N GLU A 115 17.47 -9.29 23.84
CA GLU A 115 17.35 -8.34 22.73
C GLU A 115 17.86 -8.97 21.43
N ILE A 116 17.06 -8.86 20.37
CA ILE A 116 17.37 -9.31 19.00
C ILE A 116 17.31 -8.06 18.13
N ASP A 117 18.26 -7.92 17.20
CA ASP A 117 18.22 -6.86 16.21
C ASP A 117 17.68 -7.42 14.90
N VAL A 118 16.71 -6.71 14.32
CA VAL A 118 16.14 -7.02 13.00
C VAL A 118 16.53 -5.89 12.07
N ILE A 119 17.43 -6.17 11.14
CA ILE A 119 17.69 -5.27 10.01
C ILE A 119 16.64 -5.57 8.94
N ILE A 120 15.74 -4.62 8.75
CA ILE A 120 14.66 -4.66 7.77
C ILE A 120 15.14 -3.94 6.52
N ILE A 121 15.12 -4.63 5.40
CA ILE A 121 15.40 -4.05 4.09
C ILE A 121 14.07 -3.87 3.39
N LYS A 122 13.72 -2.61 3.09
CA LYS A 122 12.40 -2.26 2.57
C LYS A 122 12.15 -2.83 1.19
N ASN A 123 10.91 -3.28 0.96
CA ASN A 123 10.50 -3.66 -0.38
C ASN A 123 10.42 -2.44 -1.29
N ASN A 124 11.32 -2.37 -2.26
CA ASN A 124 11.35 -1.30 -3.23
C ASN A 124 11.68 -1.88 -4.62
N PRO A 125 10.94 -1.49 -5.68
CA PRO A 125 11.18 -2.00 -7.03
C PRO A 125 12.49 -1.49 -7.65
N LEU A 126 13.26 -0.62 -6.99
CA LEU A 126 14.49 -0.03 -7.56
C LEU A 126 15.68 -1.02 -7.71
N LYS A 127 15.44 -2.33 -7.69
CA LYS A 127 16.46 -3.35 -7.98
C LYS A 127 16.91 -3.30 -9.45
N PRO A 128 18.09 -3.81 -9.83
CA PRO A 128 19.13 -4.33 -8.96
C PRO A 128 19.87 -3.21 -8.19
N TYR A 129 20.19 -3.49 -6.94
CA TYR A 129 21.17 -2.77 -6.14
C TYR A 129 22.55 -3.37 -6.35
N TYR A 130 23.51 -2.56 -6.76
CA TYR A 130 24.90 -2.96 -6.94
C TYR A 130 25.83 -1.76 -6.75
N ILE A 131 27.11 -2.06 -6.51
CA ILE A 131 28.13 -1.05 -6.23
C ILE A 131 28.98 -0.81 -7.49
N THR A 132 29.50 0.41 -7.62
CA THR A 132 30.33 0.87 -8.75
C THR A 132 31.81 0.91 -8.43
N LYS A 133 32.17 0.74 -7.16
CA LYS A 133 33.55 0.53 -6.70
C LYS A 133 33.56 -0.64 -5.72
N PRO A 134 34.58 -1.49 -5.75
CA PRO A 134 34.60 -2.68 -4.91
C PRO A 134 34.78 -2.28 -3.43
N TYR A 135 34.19 -3.06 -2.53
CA TYR A 135 34.22 -2.80 -1.09
C TYR A 135 34.78 -3.97 -0.28
N PRO A 136 35.77 -3.75 0.61
CA PRO A 136 36.49 -2.49 0.78
C PRO A 136 37.35 -2.19 -0.45
N LYS A 137 37.69 -0.91 -0.69
CA LYS A 137 38.44 -0.48 -1.89
C LYS A 137 39.80 -1.16 -2.05
N ARG A 138 40.39 -1.62 -0.94
CA ARG A 138 41.61 -2.43 -0.90
C ARG A 138 41.35 -3.59 0.06
N SER A 139 41.51 -4.82 -0.43
CA SER A 139 41.37 -6.03 0.37
C SER A 139 42.42 -7.05 -0.06
N ASN A 140 43.02 -7.74 0.91
CA ASN A 140 43.78 -8.97 0.67
C ASN A 140 42.90 -10.21 0.94
N GLY A 141 41.59 -10.01 1.16
CA GLY A 141 40.62 -11.05 1.47
C GLY A 141 39.30 -10.80 0.77
N LYS A 142 38.18 -11.13 1.43
CA LYS A 142 36.83 -10.96 0.86
C LYS A 142 36.59 -9.50 0.46
N GLN A 143 35.95 -9.32 -0.70
CA GLN A 143 35.61 -8.03 -1.27
C GLN A 143 34.29 -8.19 -2.03
N VAL A 144 33.31 -7.33 -1.78
CA VAL A 144 32.16 -7.18 -2.68
C VAL A 144 32.66 -6.50 -3.94
N LEU A 145 32.50 -7.15 -5.08
CA LEU A 145 33.03 -6.69 -6.36
C LEU A 145 32.08 -5.67 -6.99
N ASP A 146 32.64 -4.68 -7.67
CA ASP A 146 31.86 -3.71 -8.42
C ASP A 146 31.18 -4.34 -9.63
N SER A 147 30.05 -3.77 -10.03
CA SER A 147 29.23 -4.20 -11.16
C SER A 147 28.67 -5.63 -11.06
N HIS A 148 28.93 -6.34 -9.96
CA HIS A 148 28.34 -7.63 -9.67
C HIS A 148 26.99 -7.42 -8.96
N ILE A 149 25.99 -8.18 -9.41
CA ILE A 149 24.66 -8.19 -8.79
C ILE A 149 24.58 -9.45 -7.94
N TYR A 150 24.30 -9.27 -6.66
CA TYR A 150 24.17 -10.37 -5.71
C TYR A 150 22.71 -10.55 -5.35
N THR A 151 22.21 -11.78 -5.34
CA THR A 151 20.85 -12.11 -4.87
C THR A 151 20.88 -13.30 -3.94
N ARG A 152 19.87 -13.41 -3.08
CA ARG A 152 19.53 -14.61 -2.33
C ARG A 152 18.49 -15.43 -3.09
N ILE A 153 18.70 -16.75 -3.14
CA ILE A 153 17.76 -17.73 -3.68
C ILE A 153 17.61 -18.81 -2.62
N GLN A 154 16.40 -18.94 -2.05
CA GLN A 154 16.17 -19.80 -0.88
C GLN A 154 17.13 -19.42 0.26
N ASP A 155 17.92 -20.36 0.78
CA ASP A 155 18.89 -20.15 1.85
C ASP A 155 20.29 -19.75 1.35
N LYS A 156 20.48 -19.54 0.04
CA LYS A 156 21.79 -19.31 -0.57
C LYS A 156 21.95 -17.91 -1.13
N ASN A 157 23.00 -17.24 -0.64
CA ASN A 157 23.49 -16.00 -1.24
C ASN A 157 24.36 -16.31 -2.47
N THR A 158 24.28 -15.45 -3.48
CA THR A 158 25.22 -15.46 -4.61
C THR A 158 26.65 -15.42 -4.05
N ALA A 159 27.56 -16.24 -4.57
CA ALA A 159 28.94 -16.24 -4.08
C ALA A 159 29.61 -14.87 -4.34
N VAL A 160 30.37 -14.38 -3.38
CA VAL A 160 30.96 -13.02 -3.43
C VAL A 160 31.83 -12.75 -4.67
N ASN A 161 32.41 -13.80 -5.26
CA ASN A 161 33.25 -13.75 -6.46
C ASN A 161 32.47 -14.03 -7.77
N LYS A 162 31.13 -14.02 -7.73
CA LYS A 162 30.25 -14.24 -8.88
C LYS A 162 29.13 -13.21 -8.88
N SER A 163 28.51 -13.05 -10.05
CA SER A 163 27.25 -12.32 -10.17
C SER A 163 26.10 -13.33 -10.23
N ALA A 164 24.90 -12.87 -9.91
CA ALA A 164 23.66 -13.63 -10.07
C ALA A 164 23.47 -14.04 -11.53
N ASP A 165 22.76 -15.15 -11.74
CA ASP A 165 22.39 -15.60 -13.08
C ASP A 165 21.52 -14.55 -13.78
N ILE A 166 21.72 -14.43 -15.11
CA ILE A 166 21.03 -13.43 -15.94
C ILE A 166 19.51 -13.47 -15.78
N PHE A 167 18.93 -14.66 -15.61
CA PHE A 167 17.50 -14.85 -15.36
C PHE A 167 17.00 -14.06 -14.14
N HIS A 168 17.76 -14.04 -13.05
CA HIS A 168 17.37 -13.28 -11.85
C HIS A 168 17.56 -11.77 -12.06
N ILE A 169 18.63 -11.38 -12.76
CA ILE A 169 18.89 -9.97 -13.09
C ILE A 169 17.78 -9.41 -13.98
N GLU A 170 17.33 -10.15 -14.99
CA GLU A 170 16.20 -9.77 -15.84
C GLU A 170 14.93 -9.53 -15.02
N LYS A 171 14.63 -10.40 -14.05
CA LYS A 171 13.47 -10.21 -13.16
C LYS A 171 13.56 -8.95 -12.29
N MET A 172 14.76 -8.56 -11.85
CA MET A 172 14.94 -7.30 -11.13
C MET A 172 14.65 -6.09 -12.02
N TRP A 173 15.07 -6.14 -13.30
CA TRP A 173 14.76 -5.08 -14.25
C TRP A 173 13.29 -5.04 -14.64
N GLU A 174 12.66 -6.20 -14.81
CA GLU A 174 11.21 -6.28 -15.01
C GLU A 174 10.46 -5.59 -13.86
N GLU A 175 10.80 -5.91 -12.61
CA GLU A 175 10.23 -5.29 -11.39
C GLU A 175 10.45 -3.76 -11.39
N ARG A 176 11.68 -3.31 -11.69
CA ARG A 176 12.02 -1.88 -11.74
C ARG A 176 11.25 -1.08 -12.76
N PHE A 177 11.01 -1.67 -13.93
CA PHE A 177 10.26 -1.03 -15.00
C PHE A 177 8.75 -1.31 -14.91
N GLY A 178 8.31 -2.08 -13.91
CA GLY A 178 6.92 -2.51 -13.74
C GLY A 178 6.41 -3.35 -14.93
N LEU A 179 7.30 -4.12 -15.55
CA LEU A 179 6.99 -5.05 -16.65
C LEU A 179 6.50 -6.41 -16.15
N ASP A 180 6.72 -6.71 -14.87
CA ASP A 180 6.20 -7.88 -14.17
C ASP A 180 4.75 -7.69 -13.68
N LEU A 181 4.26 -6.45 -13.71
CA LEU A 181 2.90 -6.10 -13.34
C LEU A 181 1.89 -6.50 -14.43
N THR A 182 0.73 -6.97 -14.00
CA THR A 182 -0.42 -7.10 -14.91
C THR A 182 -0.90 -5.70 -15.33
N ALA A 183 -1.60 -5.61 -16.46
CA ALA A 183 -2.14 -4.33 -16.92
C ALA A 183 -3.08 -3.68 -15.88
N ILE A 184 -3.86 -4.50 -15.15
CA ILE A 184 -4.78 -3.99 -14.12
C ILE A 184 -4.02 -3.47 -12.88
N ASP A 185 -2.92 -4.10 -12.48
CA ASP A 185 -2.09 -3.64 -11.36
C ASP A 185 -1.33 -2.37 -11.73
N LYS A 186 -0.76 -2.33 -12.94
CA LYS A 186 -0.10 -1.13 -13.46
C LYS A 186 -1.08 0.05 -13.53
N LEU A 187 -2.31 -0.17 -14.01
CA LEU A 187 -3.35 0.84 -14.04
C LEU A 187 -3.62 1.42 -12.64
N LYS A 188 -3.77 0.57 -11.60
CA LYS A 188 -3.97 1.05 -10.23
C LYS A 188 -2.82 1.95 -9.75
N LEU A 189 -1.57 1.60 -10.05
CA LEU A 189 -0.42 2.44 -9.72
C LEU A 189 -0.43 3.78 -10.46
N LEU A 190 -0.87 3.78 -11.73
CA LEU A 190 -1.01 5.00 -12.51
C LEU A 190 -2.11 5.92 -11.95
N LEU A 191 -3.25 5.37 -11.49
CA LEU A 191 -4.35 6.15 -10.92
C LEU A 191 -3.93 6.92 -9.65
N LYS A 192 -2.94 6.42 -8.90
CA LYS A 192 -2.35 7.11 -7.73
C LYS A 192 -1.50 8.34 -8.10
N LYS A 193 -1.37 8.69 -9.38
CA LYS A 193 -0.54 9.80 -9.86
C LYS A 193 -1.32 10.78 -10.75
N PRO A 194 -2.30 11.54 -10.21
CA PRO A 194 -3.16 12.41 -11.03
C PRO A 194 -2.41 13.43 -11.89
N ASN A 195 -1.22 13.88 -11.48
CA ASN A 195 -0.38 14.77 -12.26
C ASN A 195 0.15 14.15 -13.58
N GLU A 196 0.11 12.83 -13.71
CA GLU A 196 0.48 12.09 -14.93
C GLU A 196 -0.74 11.80 -15.82
N TRP A 197 -1.93 12.34 -15.52
CA TRP A 197 -3.14 12.14 -16.31
C TRP A 197 -3.67 13.44 -16.90
N LYS A 198 -4.25 13.33 -18.10
CA LYS A 198 -5.07 14.38 -18.70
C LYS A 198 -6.53 14.02 -18.53
N ILE A 199 -7.29 14.89 -17.84
CA ILE A 199 -8.75 14.82 -17.73
C ILE A 199 -9.37 15.77 -18.76
N ASN A 200 -10.36 15.28 -19.50
CA ASN A 200 -11.14 16.04 -20.47
C ASN A 200 -12.50 16.40 -19.84
N GLU A 201 -12.59 17.59 -19.24
CA GLU A 201 -13.76 18.05 -18.48
C GLU A 201 -15.00 18.30 -19.36
N ASP A 202 -14.84 18.39 -20.68
CA ASP A 202 -15.90 18.60 -21.68
C ASP A 202 -16.50 17.30 -22.25
N VAL A 203 -16.01 16.14 -21.82
CA VAL A 203 -16.50 14.83 -22.30
C VAL A 203 -17.89 14.53 -21.74
N SER A 204 -18.77 14.04 -22.62
CA SER A 204 -20.12 13.60 -22.28
C SER A 204 -20.30 12.11 -22.54
N PHE A 205 -21.41 11.54 -22.07
CA PHE A 205 -21.79 10.13 -22.28
C PHE A 205 -21.90 9.67 -23.75
N TYR A 206 -21.92 10.59 -24.70
CA TYR A 206 -22.03 10.31 -26.13
C TYR A 206 -20.72 10.55 -26.88
N ASP A 207 -19.68 10.97 -26.18
CA ASP A 207 -18.38 11.21 -26.77
C ASP A 207 -17.61 9.89 -26.91
N SER A 208 -16.86 9.76 -28.00
CA SER A 208 -15.93 8.63 -28.21
C SER A 208 -14.55 8.91 -27.60
N ARG A 209 -14.26 10.16 -27.23
CA ARG A 209 -13.02 10.55 -26.56
C ARG A 209 -12.99 9.98 -25.14
N PRO A 210 -11.81 9.59 -24.64
CA PRO A 210 -11.69 9.18 -23.24
C PRO A 210 -11.96 10.37 -22.32
N LEU A 211 -12.62 10.10 -21.19
CA LEU A 211 -12.75 11.04 -20.07
C LEU A 211 -11.37 11.42 -19.53
N ALA A 212 -10.47 10.43 -19.40
CA ALA A 212 -9.11 10.66 -18.99
C ALA A 212 -8.14 9.68 -19.66
N TYR A 213 -6.89 10.09 -19.86
CA TYR A 213 -5.82 9.20 -20.31
C TYR A 213 -4.50 9.55 -19.63
N ASN A 214 -3.62 8.55 -19.45
CA ASN A 214 -2.31 8.77 -18.87
C ASN A 214 -1.37 9.42 -19.91
N LEU A 215 -0.56 10.39 -19.50
CA LEU A 215 0.33 11.15 -20.37
C LEU A 215 1.54 10.33 -20.86
N ASN A 216 2.04 9.43 -20.01
CA ASN A 216 3.22 8.60 -20.31
C ASN A 216 2.81 7.26 -20.96
N TYR A 217 1.61 6.78 -20.65
CA TYR A 217 1.06 5.51 -21.12
C TYR A 217 -0.36 5.71 -21.68
N PRO A 218 -0.53 6.42 -22.82
CA PRO A 218 -1.84 6.80 -23.36
C PRO A 218 -2.74 5.62 -23.73
N GLU A 219 -2.19 4.41 -23.86
CA GLU A 219 -2.96 3.18 -23.98
C GLU A 219 -3.84 2.91 -22.74
N PHE A 220 -3.47 3.42 -21.57
CA PHE A 220 -4.33 3.44 -20.38
C PHE A 220 -5.26 4.67 -20.41
N ASN A 221 -6.55 4.39 -20.51
CA ASN A 221 -7.58 5.43 -20.59
C ASN A 221 -8.84 5.05 -19.81
N ILE A 222 -9.66 6.05 -19.49
CA ILE A 222 -10.94 5.90 -18.81
C ILE A 222 -12.00 6.47 -19.74
N GLN A 223 -13.00 5.65 -20.08
CA GLN A 223 -14.14 6.06 -20.88
C GLN A 223 -15.38 6.22 -20.00
N LEU A 224 -16.15 7.27 -20.28
CA LEU A 224 -17.44 7.50 -19.68
C LEU A 224 -18.54 7.05 -20.65
N LYS A 225 -19.27 6.00 -20.31
CA LYS A 225 -20.34 5.45 -21.15
C LYS A 225 -21.71 5.63 -20.51
N LYS A 226 -22.70 5.80 -21.37
CA LYS A 226 -24.12 5.80 -21.01
C LYS A 226 -24.53 4.42 -20.51
N TYR A 227 -25.10 4.34 -19.31
CA TYR A 227 -25.63 3.08 -18.74
C TYR A 227 -27.16 3.07 -18.68
N MET A 228 -27.80 3.90 -17.85
CA MET A 228 -29.26 3.97 -17.72
C MET A 228 -29.75 5.41 -17.44
N TRP A 229 -30.84 5.83 -18.11
CA TRP A 229 -31.46 7.16 -17.93
C TRP A 229 -32.71 7.15 -17.06
N HIS A 230 -32.91 6.09 -16.29
CA HIS A 230 -33.96 6.10 -15.28
C HIS A 230 -33.37 6.65 -14.00
N SER A 231 -33.99 7.69 -13.46
CA SER A 231 -33.65 8.24 -12.16
C SER A 231 -33.96 7.18 -11.10
N SER A 232 -33.00 6.31 -10.80
CA SER A 232 -33.00 5.49 -9.59
C SER A 232 -32.45 6.34 -8.45
N PRO A 233 -33.26 6.73 -7.46
CA PRO A 233 -32.78 7.54 -6.36
C PRO A 233 -31.83 6.70 -5.51
N GLU A 234 -30.57 7.14 -5.43
CA GLU A 234 -29.59 6.55 -4.51
C GLU A 234 -29.62 7.29 -3.18
N PRO A 235 -29.43 6.63 -2.02
CA PRO A 235 -29.43 7.28 -0.71
C PRO A 235 -28.52 8.52 -0.63
N ILE A 236 -27.39 8.49 -1.34
CA ILE A 236 -26.45 9.62 -1.40
C ILE A 236 -27.02 10.88 -2.07
N SER A 237 -27.99 10.74 -2.96
CA SER A 237 -28.62 11.87 -3.67
C SER A 237 -29.48 12.73 -2.76
N ALA A 238 -29.87 12.20 -1.59
CA ALA A 238 -30.59 12.95 -0.57
C ALA A 238 -29.75 14.08 0.03
N PHE A 239 -28.41 14.03 -0.11
CA PHE A 239 -27.50 15.10 0.33
C PHE A 239 -27.34 16.23 -0.71
N CYS A 240 -27.97 16.10 -1.89
CA CYS A 240 -27.95 17.10 -2.95
C CYS A 240 -29.25 17.93 -2.97
N LEU A 241 -29.18 19.16 -3.53
CA LEU A 241 -30.38 19.98 -3.74
C LEU A 241 -31.27 19.36 -4.82
N ASP A 242 -30.71 18.98 -5.97
CA ASP A 242 -31.40 18.12 -6.93
C ASP A 242 -31.11 16.66 -6.58
N ASN A 243 -32.14 15.96 -6.12
CA ASN A 243 -32.05 14.61 -5.58
C ASN A 243 -32.23 13.51 -6.65
N LYS A 244 -32.25 13.88 -7.93
CA LYS A 244 -32.19 12.95 -9.06
C LYS A 244 -30.77 12.42 -9.23
N THR A 245 -30.64 11.11 -9.35
CA THR A 245 -29.42 10.45 -9.79
C THR A 245 -29.53 10.10 -11.27
N TYR A 246 -28.48 10.36 -12.04
CA TYR A 246 -28.31 9.72 -13.35
C TYR A 246 -27.13 8.77 -13.29
N GLN A 247 -27.28 7.58 -13.87
CA GLN A 247 -26.26 6.52 -13.81
C GLN A 247 -25.46 6.46 -15.12
N GLY A 248 -24.15 6.42 -14.97
CA GLY A 248 -23.17 6.17 -16.02
C GLY A 248 -22.34 4.95 -15.71
N LYS A 249 -21.44 4.62 -16.63
CA LYS A 249 -20.45 3.55 -16.46
C LYS A 249 -19.07 4.09 -16.78
N LEU A 250 -18.13 3.87 -15.87
CA LEU A 250 -16.71 4.10 -16.09
C LEU A 250 -16.09 2.80 -16.61
N GLU A 251 -15.38 2.87 -17.72
CA GLU A 251 -14.60 1.76 -18.27
C GLU A 251 -13.12 2.13 -18.27
N PHE A 252 -12.34 1.38 -17.51
CA PHE A 252 -10.90 1.54 -17.44
C PHE A 252 -10.25 0.58 -18.42
N ASN A 253 -9.57 1.13 -19.41
CA ASN A 253 -9.11 0.40 -20.58
C ASN A 253 -7.59 0.38 -20.68
N TYR A 254 -7.10 -0.68 -21.30
CA TYR A 254 -5.76 -0.79 -21.87
C TYR A 254 -5.91 -1.07 -23.36
N ASN A 255 -5.52 -0.11 -24.20
CA ASN A 255 -5.95 -0.04 -25.60
C ASN A 255 -7.48 -0.15 -25.68
N ASP A 256 -7.99 -1.10 -26.47
CA ASP A 256 -9.42 -1.39 -26.63
C ASP A 256 -9.96 -2.41 -25.63
N THR A 257 -9.13 -2.90 -24.71
CA THR A 257 -9.54 -3.92 -23.72
C THR A 257 -9.95 -3.26 -22.41
N THR A 258 -11.21 -3.45 -22.01
CA THR A 258 -11.68 -3.03 -20.68
C THR A 258 -11.13 -3.95 -19.61
N LEU A 259 -10.26 -3.40 -18.76
CA LEU A 259 -9.65 -4.09 -17.62
C LEU A 259 -10.59 -4.14 -16.41
N HIS A 260 -11.35 -3.06 -16.21
CA HIS A 260 -12.30 -2.92 -15.12
C HIS A 260 -13.43 -1.99 -15.55
N SER A 261 -14.60 -2.15 -14.95
CA SER A 261 -15.68 -1.18 -15.08
C SER A 261 -16.54 -1.12 -13.84
N GLU A 262 -17.02 0.08 -13.52
CA GLU A 262 -17.91 0.34 -12.39
C GLU A 262 -18.94 1.40 -12.75
N GLU A 263 -19.99 1.50 -11.94
CA GLU A 263 -21.01 2.52 -12.11
C GLU A 263 -20.53 3.87 -11.58
N CYS A 264 -21.03 4.95 -12.16
CA CYS A 264 -20.83 6.30 -11.66
C CYS A 264 -22.16 7.04 -11.61
N PHE A 265 -22.28 7.98 -10.67
CA PHE A 265 -23.46 8.77 -10.44
C PHE A 265 -23.22 10.23 -10.83
N MET A 266 -24.14 10.78 -11.61
CA MET A 266 -24.27 12.21 -11.84
C MET A 266 -25.33 12.76 -10.88
N LEU A 267 -24.88 13.55 -9.93
CA LEU A 267 -25.67 14.13 -8.85
C LEU A 267 -25.87 15.64 -9.05
N ASP A 268 -26.81 16.19 -8.29
CA ASP A 268 -27.09 17.62 -8.21
C ASP A 268 -27.35 18.28 -9.58
N GLY A 269 -28.12 17.59 -10.43
CA GLY A 269 -28.43 17.99 -11.80
C GLY A 269 -27.21 17.93 -12.70
N CYS A 270 -26.46 16.82 -12.63
CA CYS A 270 -25.25 16.50 -13.39
C CYS A 270 -24.05 17.44 -13.18
N ARG A 271 -23.98 18.12 -12.02
CA ARG A 271 -22.84 18.98 -11.65
C ARG A 271 -21.72 18.20 -10.99
N LEU A 272 -22.08 17.13 -10.30
CA LEU A 272 -21.16 16.32 -9.54
C LEU A 272 -21.19 14.91 -10.13
N MET A 273 -20.09 14.49 -10.72
CA MET A 273 -19.88 13.09 -11.09
C MET A 273 -19.05 12.44 -10.00
N ILE A 274 -19.51 11.31 -9.50
CA ILE A 274 -18.75 10.44 -8.61
C ILE A 274 -18.81 9.01 -9.13
N SER A 275 -17.76 8.22 -8.96
CA SER A 275 -17.84 6.76 -8.99
C SER A 275 -18.77 6.30 -7.87
N GLU A 276 -19.45 5.17 -8.06
CA GLU A 276 -20.31 4.60 -7.03
C GLU A 276 -19.53 4.41 -5.71
N PRO A 277 -19.92 5.10 -4.63
CA PRO A 277 -19.32 4.90 -3.33
C PRO A 277 -19.81 3.58 -2.72
N LYS A 278 -18.90 2.87 -2.06
CA LYS A 278 -19.26 1.61 -1.40
C LYS A 278 -19.87 1.87 -0.03
N MET A 279 -20.68 0.92 0.44
CA MET A 279 -21.22 0.94 1.79
C MET A 279 -20.53 -0.09 2.68
N LYS A 280 -20.17 0.30 3.90
CA LYS A 280 -19.78 -0.63 4.96
C LYS A 280 -20.90 -0.72 5.98
N LYS A 281 -21.28 -1.93 6.36
CA LYS A 281 -22.28 -2.19 7.41
C LYS A 281 -21.57 -2.33 8.77
N VAL A 282 -22.16 -1.73 9.80
CA VAL A 282 -21.84 -1.96 11.23
C VAL A 282 -23.13 -2.31 11.98
N THR A 283 -23.04 -3.18 12.99
CA THR A 283 -24.24 -3.73 13.65
C THR A 283 -24.22 -3.44 15.15
N LEU A 284 -25.30 -2.85 15.66
CA LEU A 284 -25.54 -2.76 17.10
C LEU A 284 -26.69 -3.68 17.45
N THR A 285 -26.42 -4.75 18.21
CA THR A 285 -27.40 -5.79 18.55
C THR A 285 -28.01 -6.42 17.28
N ASN A 286 -29.20 -5.98 16.86
CA ASN A 286 -29.91 -6.42 15.65
C ASN A 286 -30.16 -5.29 14.64
N GLU A 287 -29.70 -4.07 14.91
CA GLU A 287 -29.86 -2.93 14.02
C GLU A 287 -28.63 -2.76 13.13
N SER A 288 -28.86 -2.61 11.83
CA SER A 288 -27.80 -2.39 10.84
C SER A 288 -27.69 -0.91 10.52
N TYR A 289 -26.49 -0.37 10.66
CA TYR A 289 -26.13 0.97 10.24
C TYR A 289 -25.11 0.86 9.12
N PHE A 290 -25.05 1.87 8.25
CA PHE A 290 -24.11 1.88 7.13
C PHE A 290 -23.38 3.21 7.06
N PHE A 291 -22.21 3.24 6.43
CA PHE A 291 -21.57 4.49 6.02
C PHE A 291 -20.99 4.33 4.62
N TYR A 292 -20.92 5.43 3.86
CA TYR A 292 -20.29 5.45 2.55
C TYR A 292 -18.79 5.59 2.68
N TYR A 293 -18.06 4.93 1.78
CA TYR A 293 -16.61 5.06 1.73
C TYR A 293 -16.03 4.92 0.31
N TYR A 294 -14.83 5.47 0.18
CA TYR A 294 -13.83 5.13 -0.82
C TYR A 294 -12.60 4.56 -0.13
N CYS A 295 -11.96 3.59 -0.77
CA CYS A 295 -10.71 3.00 -0.31
C CYS A 295 -9.70 3.07 -1.45
N LEU A 296 -8.49 3.59 -1.21
CA LEU A 296 -7.48 3.77 -2.26
C LEU A 296 -6.81 2.46 -2.74
N ASP A 297 -7.27 1.31 -2.23
CA ASP A 297 -6.99 -0.02 -2.78
C ASP A 297 -7.98 -0.45 -3.88
N GLU A 298 -9.06 0.33 -4.07
CA GLU A 298 -10.20 -0.01 -4.91
C GLU A 298 -10.39 1.02 -6.04
N PHE A 299 -10.94 0.58 -7.17
CA PHE A 299 -11.08 1.42 -8.37
C PHE A 299 -11.89 2.68 -8.13
N SER A 300 -13.04 2.57 -7.47
CA SER A 300 -13.86 3.74 -7.12
C SER A 300 -13.09 4.80 -6.34
N GLY A 301 -12.29 4.40 -5.34
CA GLY A 301 -11.46 5.35 -4.58
C GLY A 301 -10.29 5.91 -5.39
N LEU A 302 -9.64 5.08 -6.19
CA LEU A 302 -8.55 5.50 -7.07
C LEU A 302 -9.02 6.46 -8.18
N PHE A 303 -10.20 6.23 -8.74
CA PHE A 303 -10.83 7.10 -9.72
C PHE A 303 -11.17 8.44 -9.09
N GLU A 304 -11.80 8.45 -7.91
CA GLU A 304 -12.11 9.71 -7.23
C GLU A 304 -10.85 10.48 -6.87
N TYR A 305 -9.82 9.80 -6.37
CA TYR A 305 -8.51 10.40 -6.12
C TYR A 305 -7.94 11.08 -7.36
N LEU A 306 -8.00 10.41 -8.51
CA LEU A 306 -7.60 10.97 -9.80
C LEU A 306 -8.48 12.17 -10.21
N TYR A 307 -9.79 11.96 -10.29
CA TYR A 307 -10.76 12.88 -10.89
C TYR A 307 -10.87 14.20 -10.11
N THR A 308 -10.77 14.10 -8.77
CA THR A 308 -10.77 15.26 -7.87
C THR A 308 -9.38 15.86 -7.63
N ASN A 309 -8.34 15.33 -8.29
CA ASN A 309 -6.94 15.73 -8.11
C ASN A 309 -6.49 15.68 -6.64
N ASN A 310 -6.40 14.47 -6.09
CA ASN A 310 -6.08 14.16 -4.69
C ASN A 310 -7.09 14.76 -3.70
N PHE A 311 -8.38 14.67 -4.01
CA PHE A 311 -9.47 15.24 -3.19
C PHE A 311 -9.32 16.76 -2.94
N ARG A 312 -8.56 17.47 -3.79
CA ARG A 312 -8.41 18.94 -3.72
C ARG A 312 -9.60 19.66 -4.32
N LYS A 313 -10.27 19.06 -5.30
CA LYS A 313 -11.57 19.51 -5.78
C LYS A 313 -12.61 18.95 -4.80
N ASN A 314 -13.24 19.83 -4.02
CA ASN A 314 -14.27 19.44 -3.05
C ASN A 314 -15.40 18.66 -3.75
N PHE A 315 -16.01 17.71 -3.03
CA PHE A 315 -17.32 17.12 -3.38
C PHE A 315 -18.44 18.15 -3.18
N SER A 316 -18.22 19.39 -3.62
CA SER A 316 -19.07 20.53 -3.33
C SER A 316 -20.33 20.43 -4.17
N THR A 317 -21.43 20.10 -3.49
CA THR A 317 -22.78 20.35 -4.01
C THR A 317 -23.04 21.86 -4.14
N ARG A 318 -24.15 22.28 -4.78
CA ARG A 318 -24.59 23.69 -4.91
C ARG A 318 -24.65 24.50 -3.61
N ILE A 319 -24.55 23.84 -2.46
CA ILE A 319 -24.64 24.43 -1.12
C ILE A 319 -23.31 24.34 -0.36
N GLU A 320 -22.19 24.12 -1.06
CA GLU A 320 -20.84 23.98 -0.49
C GLU A 320 -20.78 22.91 0.61
N ARG A 321 -21.47 21.79 0.38
CA ARG A 321 -21.45 20.65 1.29
C ARG A 321 -20.75 19.47 0.68
N ASP A 322 -19.89 18.87 1.50
CA ASP A 322 -19.28 17.58 1.23
C ASP A 322 -20.30 16.46 1.37
N LEU A 323 -20.26 15.50 0.45
CA LEU A 323 -20.99 14.25 0.60
C LEU A 323 -20.40 13.46 1.78
N PRO A 324 -21.21 12.74 2.57
CA PRO A 324 -20.74 11.98 3.73
C PRO A 324 -20.07 10.66 3.30
N ILE A 325 -18.98 10.77 2.55
CA ILE A 325 -18.17 9.66 2.06
C ILE A 325 -16.82 9.71 2.78
N ILE A 326 -16.49 8.63 3.49
CA ILE A 326 -15.21 8.51 4.20
C ILE A 326 -14.15 7.99 3.25
N ILE A 327 -12.95 8.56 3.26
CA ILE A 327 -11.83 8.13 2.42
C ILE A 327 -10.85 7.38 3.31
N PHE A 328 -10.51 6.15 2.92
CA PHE A 328 -9.50 5.32 3.59
C PHE A 328 -8.30 5.12 2.66
N GLU A 329 -7.10 5.21 3.20
CA GLU A 329 -5.84 4.97 2.49
C GLU A 329 -5.74 3.52 2.03
N ASN A 330 -6.25 2.59 2.82
CA ASN A 330 -6.20 1.16 2.54
C ASN A 330 -7.30 0.38 3.28
N LYS A 331 -7.39 -0.91 3.00
CA LYS A 331 -8.38 -1.80 3.63
C LYS A 331 -8.16 -2.01 5.13
N ASP A 332 -6.93 -1.89 5.63
CA ASP A 332 -6.65 -2.05 7.06
C ASP A 332 -7.26 -0.89 7.85
N GLU A 333 -7.06 0.34 7.40
CA GLU A 333 -7.68 1.54 7.99
C GLU A 333 -9.21 1.46 7.94
N LEU A 334 -9.78 1.02 6.81
CA LEU A 334 -11.22 0.78 6.68
C LEU A 334 -11.73 -0.23 7.71
N ASN A 335 -11.01 -1.33 7.93
CA ASN A 335 -11.41 -2.37 8.87
C ASN A 335 -11.24 -1.93 10.32
N GLU A 336 -10.16 -1.22 10.62
CA GLU A 336 -9.92 -0.61 11.94
C GLU A 336 -11.05 0.36 12.29
N PHE A 337 -11.36 1.29 11.39
CA PHE A 337 -12.46 2.22 11.61
C PHE A 337 -13.81 1.51 11.69
N ALA A 338 -14.06 0.47 10.87
CA ALA A 338 -15.29 -0.30 10.97
C ALA A 338 -15.46 -0.94 12.36
N SER A 339 -14.39 -1.48 12.94
CA SER A 339 -14.39 -2.01 14.32
C SER A 339 -14.59 -0.90 15.36
N ILE A 340 -13.96 0.26 15.20
CA ILE A 340 -14.20 1.42 16.08
C ILE A 340 -15.66 1.85 15.98
N ALA A 341 -16.19 2.02 14.78
CA ALA A 341 -17.55 2.46 14.54
C ALA A 341 -18.57 1.49 15.15
N GLU A 342 -18.36 0.17 15.00
CA GLU A 342 -19.22 -0.86 15.57
C GLU A 342 -19.24 -0.84 17.11
N ASN A 343 -18.09 -0.58 17.75
CA ASN A 343 -17.99 -0.46 19.20
C ASN A 343 -18.54 0.86 19.77
N ASN A 344 -18.69 1.89 18.93
CA ASN A 344 -19.06 3.24 19.34
C ASN A 344 -20.33 3.74 18.62
N ILE A 345 -21.23 2.84 18.19
CA ILE A 345 -22.45 3.20 17.45
C ILE A 345 -23.31 4.21 18.21
N GLU A 346 -23.46 4.08 19.53
CA GLU A 346 -24.24 5.03 20.33
C GLU A 346 -23.60 6.42 20.40
N ASP A 347 -22.26 6.49 20.45
CA ASP A 347 -21.55 7.76 20.41
C ASP A 347 -21.71 8.43 19.04
N ILE A 348 -21.60 7.65 17.95
CA ILE A 348 -21.89 8.12 16.59
C ILE A 348 -23.32 8.65 16.51
N LYS A 349 -24.32 7.93 17.05
CA LYS A 349 -25.72 8.39 17.06
C LYS A 349 -25.92 9.70 17.80
N ASN A 350 -25.09 10.00 18.81
CA ASN A 350 -25.14 11.24 19.59
C ASN A 350 -24.38 12.42 18.95
N GLU A 351 -23.70 12.21 17.82
CA GLU A 351 -23.00 13.27 17.10
C GLU A 351 -23.95 14.40 16.67
N LYS A 352 -23.53 15.64 16.93
CA LYS A 352 -24.28 16.84 16.53
C LYS A 352 -23.90 17.22 15.12
N VAL A 353 -24.79 16.96 14.18
CA VAL A 353 -24.61 17.27 12.76
C VAL A 353 -25.75 18.19 12.28
N ASN A 354 -25.43 19.18 11.44
CA ASN A 354 -26.44 19.99 10.79
C ASN A 354 -26.95 19.25 9.55
N ILE A 355 -28.02 18.47 9.72
CA ILE A 355 -28.57 17.63 8.66
C ILE A 355 -29.60 18.41 7.88
N ASN A 356 -29.28 18.74 6.65
CA ASN A 356 -30.24 19.35 5.74
C ASN A 356 -30.29 18.52 4.46
N ILE A 357 -31.00 17.40 4.59
CA ILE A 357 -31.26 16.40 3.55
C ILE A 357 -32.46 16.87 2.73
N ASN A 358 -32.40 16.75 1.41
CA ASN A 358 -33.57 16.94 0.57
C ASN A 358 -34.55 15.77 0.79
N LYS A 359 -35.53 16.00 1.67
CA LYS A 359 -36.61 15.08 2.00
C LYS A 359 -37.87 15.30 1.15
N SER A 360 -37.80 16.01 0.02
CA SER A 360 -38.99 16.29 -0.79
C SER A 360 -39.69 15.03 -1.35
N ASP A 361 -39.07 13.85 -1.20
CA ASP A 361 -39.68 12.53 -1.39
C ASP A 361 -39.26 11.56 -0.26
N PRO A 362 -39.90 11.61 0.94
CA PRO A 362 -39.47 10.85 2.12
C PRO A 362 -39.60 9.33 1.98
N GLN A 363 -40.47 8.87 1.07
CA GLN A 363 -40.72 7.45 0.86
C GLN A 363 -39.69 6.79 -0.08
N ARG A 364 -38.90 7.58 -0.83
CA ARG A 364 -37.95 7.07 -1.82
C ARG A 364 -36.68 6.47 -1.24
N TYR A 365 -36.16 7.03 -0.15
CA TYR A 365 -34.90 6.59 0.48
C TYR A 365 -35.14 5.74 1.74
N GLY A 366 -36.42 5.52 2.10
CA GLY A 366 -36.86 4.98 3.39
C GLY A 366 -36.82 3.46 3.54
N PHE A 367 -36.47 2.69 2.50
CA PHE A 367 -36.34 1.24 2.64
C PHE A 367 -34.93 0.87 3.11
N GLY A 368 -34.68 1.02 4.42
CA GLY A 368 -33.60 0.31 5.11
C GLY A 368 -32.31 1.08 5.42
N PHE A 369 -32.19 2.37 5.08
CA PHE A 369 -30.99 3.17 5.36
C PHE A 369 -31.23 4.35 6.30
N ASN A 370 -30.36 4.50 7.29
CA ASN A 370 -30.34 5.66 8.19
C ASN A 370 -29.43 6.75 7.62
N LEU A 371 -29.99 7.65 6.81
CA LEU A 371 -29.26 8.75 6.18
C LEU A 371 -28.58 9.68 7.20
N GLU A 372 -29.20 9.88 8.37
CA GLU A 372 -28.61 10.67 9.44
C GLU A 372 -27.33 10.02 9.99
N PHE A 373 -27.31 8.70 10.09
CA PHE A 373 -26.12 7.97 10.50
C PHE A 373 -24.94 8.14 9.52
N PHE A 374 -25.19 8.31 8.21
CA PHE A 374 -24.11 8.54 7.23
C PHE A 374 -23.32 9.80 7.56
N GLN A 375 -24.03 10.90 7.80
CA GLN A 375 -23.41 12.17 8.16
C GLN A 375 -22.71 12.11 9.52
N LYS A 376 -23.32 11.41 10.49
CA LYS A 376 -22.75 11.25 11.83
C LYS A 376 -21.47 10.42 11.83
N ALA A 377 -21.45 9.30 11.10
CA ALA A 377 -20.27 8.46 10.94
C ALA A 377 -19.12 9.23 10.26
N TYR A 378 -19.42 10.00 9.22
CA TYR A 378 -18.45 10.88 8.56
C TYR A 378 -17.86 11.93 9.51
N GLN A 379 -18.71 12.58 10.31
CA GLN A 379 -18.29 13.57 11.30
C GLN A 379 -17.45 12.95 12.43
N TYR A 380 -17.83 11.75 12.88
CA TYR A 380 -17.12 11.00 13.91
C TYR A 380 -15.72 10.61 13.44
N TYR A 381 -15.60 10.04 12.23
CA TYR A 381 -14.31 9.72 11.62
C TYR A 381 -13.39 10.95 11.52
N SER A 382 -13.94 12.08 11.08
CA SER A 382 -13.18 13.33 10.95
C SER A 382 -12.58 13.83 12.28
N LYS A 383 -13.18 13.46 13.42
CA LYS A 383 -12.62 13.76 14.75
C LYS A 383 -11.59 12.74 15.23
N CYS A 384 -11.67 11.49 14.79
CA CYS A 384 -10.67 10.47 15.13
C CYS A 384 -9.30 10.74 14.47
N LEU A 385 -9.27 11.53 13.40
CA LEU A 385 -8.06 11.96 12.70
C LEU A 385 -7.36 13.18 13.33
N LEU A 386 -8.01 13.87 14.28
CA LEU A 386 -7.51 15.05 15.01
C LEU A 386 -7.10 14.66 16.43
#